data_AF-A0A4Q5R2R5-F1
#
_entry.id   AF-A0A4Q5R2R5-F1
#
_cell.length_a   1.000
_cell.length_b   1.000
_cell.length_c   1.000
_cell.angle_alpha   90.00
_cell.angle_beta   90.00
_cell.angle_gamma   90.00
#
_symmetry.space_group_name_H-M   'P 1'
#
loop_
_entity.id
_entity.type
_entity.pdbx_description
1 polymer ?
#
loop_
_entity_poly.entity_id
_entity_poly.type
_entity_poly.pdbx_seq_one_letter_code
_entity_poly.pdbx_strand_id
1 'polypeptide(L)' 'MGNKVAVFRKEHFNAAHRLYNPAWDMQKNDEVFGKCNNPSFHGHNYELIIKVIGEP' A
#
# COMPACT_ATOMS: atom_id res chain seq x y z
N MET A 1 0.12 -7.20 -37.27
CA MET A 1 0.29 -6.62 -35.92
C MET A 1 -0.62 -7.42 -35.00
N GLY A 2 -0.07 -8.05 -33.96
CA GLY A 2 -0.86 -8.89 -33.05
C GLY A 2 -1.83 -8.05 -32.21
N ASN A 3 -2.97 -8.64 -31.84
CA ASN A 3 -3.87 -8.00 -30.88
C ASN A 3 -3.19 -8.02 -29.50
N LYS A 4 -3.05 -6.85 -28.86
CA LYS A 4 -2.55 -6.80 -27.48
C LYS A 4 -3.67 -7.15 -26.50
N VAL A 5 -3.34 -7.93 -25.48
CA VAL A 5 -4.23 -8.34 -24.39
C VAL A 5 -3.67 -7.83 -23.06
N ALA A 6 -4.56 -7.43 -22.16
CA ALA A 6 -4.21 -7.14 -20.77
C ALA A 6 -4.67 -8.31 -19.88
N VAL A 7 -3.75 -8.86 -19.10
CA VAL A 7 -4.05 -9.91 -18.11
C VAL A 7 -3.88 -9.32 -16.72
N PHE A 8 -4.83 -9.61 -15.84
CA PHE A 8 -4.84 -9.13 -14.46
C PHE A 8 -4.77 -10.30 -13.49
N ARG A 9 -4.01 -10.13 -12.41
CA ARG A 9 -3.97 -11.06 -11.27
C ARG A 9 -4.26 -10.29 -10.00
N LYS A 10 -5.23 -10.76 -9.22
CA LYS A 10 -5.58 -10.23 -7.91
C LYS A 10 -4.98 -11.13 -6.83
N GLU A 11 -4.24 -10.54 -5.90
CA GLU A 11 -3.65 -11.19 -4.74
C GLU A 11 -4.06 -10.47 -3.45
N HIS A 12 -4.08 -11.21 -2.35
CA HIS A 12 -4.43 -10.69 -1.03
C HIS A 12 -3.27 -10.93 -0.06
N PHE A 13 -2.97 -9.96 0.80
CA PHE A 13 -2.05 -10.16 1.92
C PHE A 13 -2.41 -9.28 3.13
N ASN A 14 -2.03 -9.75 4.32
CA ASN A 14 -2.25 -9.02 5.57
C ASN A 14 -0.91 -8.46 6.07
N ALA A 15 -0.89 -7.18 6.46
CA ALA A 15 0.32 -6.54 6.99
C ALA A 15 -0.01 -5.46 8.02
N ALA A 16 0.84 -5.36 9.06
CA ALA A 16 0.85 -4.27 10.02
C ALA A 16 1.85 -3.18 9.61
N HIS A 17 1.52 -1.92 9.87
CA HIS A 17 2.40 -0.78 9.62
C HIS A 17 2.07 0.44 10.47
N ARG A 18 2.94 1.44 10.40
CA ARG A 18 2.81 2.76 11.04
C ARG A 18 3.28 3.80 10.05
N LEU A 19 2.49 4.85 9.86
CA LEU A 19 2.95 6.03 9.12
C LEU A 19 3.72 6.94 10.08
N TYR A 20 5.03 7.01 9.89
CA TYR A 20 5.93 7.80 10.72
C TYR A 20 7.13 8.28 9.89
N ASN A 21 7.42 9.57 9.96
CA ASN A 21 8.62 10.17 9.38
C ASN A 21 9.66 10.42 10.48
N PRO A 22 10.84 9.76 10.45
CA PRO A 22 11.86 9.90 11.48
C PRO A 22 12.55 11.27 11.47
N ALA A 23 12.37 12.08 10.43
CA ALA A 23 12.90 13.45 10.38
C ALA A 23 11.96 14.49 11.05
N TRP A 24 10.77 14.07 11.51
CA TRP A 24 9.79 14.94 12.16
C TRP A 24 9.69 14.64 13.66
N ASP A 25 9.35 15.65 14.43
CA ASP A 25 8.96 15.44 15.82
C ASP A 25 7.64 14.66 15.92
N MET A 26 7.30 14.24 17.15
CA MET A 26 6.08 13.46 17.39
C MET A 26 4.82 14.26 17.08
N GLN A 27 4.80 15.55 17.46
CA GLN A 27 3.66 16.43 17.23
C GLN A 27 3.33 16.53 15.74
N LYS A 28 4.35 16.75 14.90
CA LYS A 28 4.15 16.85 13.46
C LYS A 28 3.68 15.54 12.85
N ASN A 29 4.20 14.41 13.32
CA ASN A 29 3.69 13.10 12.89
C ASN A 29 2.24 12.87 13.31
N ASP A 30 1.85 13.26 14.51
CA ASP A 30 0.47 13.15 15.00
C ASP A 30 -0.48 14.08 14.24
N GLU A 31 -0.07 15.31 13.92
CA GLU A 31 -0.83 16.25 13.10
C GLU A 31 -1.06 15.74 11.68
N VAL A 32 -0.04 15.13 11.06
CA VAL A 32 -0.11 14.69 9.64
C VAL A 32 -0.77 13.32 9.50
N PHE A 33 -0.41 12.36 10.33
CA PHE A 33 -0.81 10.96 10.19
C PHE A 33 -1.89 10.53 11.20
N GLY A 34 -2.12 11.29 12.27
CA GLY A 34 -3.16 11.02 13.27
C GLY A 34 -3.13 9.58 13.79
N LYS A 35 -4.28 8.90 13.73
CA LYS A 35 -4.41 7.49 14.16
C LYS A 35 -3.46 6.53 13.45
N CYS A 36 -3.01 6.84 12.23
CA CYS A 36 -2.07 6.00 11.48
C CYS A 36 -0.63 6.08 12.03
N ASN A 37 -0.31 7.08 12.88
CA ASN A 37 0.96 7.18 13.62
C ASN A 37 0.97 6.40 14.94
N ASN A 38 0.00 5.53 15.20
CA ASN A 38 -0.05 4.77 16.44
C ASN A 38 1.30 4.04 16.71
N PRO A 39 1.99 4.28 17.85
CA PRO A 39 3.23 3.59 18.20
C PRO A 39 3.10 2.08 18.27
N SER A 40 1.89 1.56 18.52
CA SER A 40 1.55 0.13 18.51
C SER A 40 1.09 -0.39 17.14
N PHE A 41 1.31 0.38 16.07
CA PHE A 41 0.95 0.04 14.69
C PHE A 41 -0.56 -0.10 14.47
N HIS A 42 -0.94 -0.36 13.22
CA HIS A 42 -2.27 -0.80 12.79
C HIS A 42 -2.12 -1.74 11.59
N GLY A 43 -3.18 -2.46 11.23
CA GLY A 43 -3.13 -3.48 10.17
C GLY A 43 -4.11 -3.24 9.04
N HIS A 44 -3.83 -3.86 7.89
CA HIS A 44 -4.74 -3.93 6.76
C HIS A 44 -4.70 -5.29 6.08
N ASN A 45 -5.80 -5.53 5.39
CA ASN A 45 -6.05 -6.65 4.51
C ASN A 45 -5.92 -6.12 3.07
N TYR A 46 -4.70 -6.06 2.55
CA TYR A 46 -4.41 -5.44 1.26
C TYR A 46 -4.81 -6.33 0.09
N GLU A 47 -5.30 -5.69 -0.97
CA GLU A 47 -5.57 -6.32 -2.27
C GLU A 47 -4.59 -5.74 -3.29
N LEU A 48 -3.79 -6.60 -3.92
CA LEU A 48 -2.85 -6.24 -4.98
C LEU A 48 -3.39 -6.71 -6.33
N ILE A 49 -3.67 -5.76 -7.23
CA ILE A 49 -4.10 -6.05 -8.60
C ILE A 49 -2.93 -5.78 -9.55
N ILE A 50 -2.28 -6.84 -10.02
CA ILE A 50 -1.21 -6.77 -11.02
C ILE A 50 -1.81 -6.78 -12.42
N LYS A 51 -1.29 -5.92 -13.30
CA LYS A 51 -1.65 -5.87 -14.73
C LYS A 51 -0.40 -6.08 -15.59
N VAL A 52 -0.48 -7.00 -16.54
CA VAL A 52 0.49 -7.14 -17.64
C VAL A 52 -0.22 -6.92 -18.97
N ILE A 53 0.50 -6.40 -19.98
CA ILE A 53 -0.02 -6.17 -21.34
C ILE A 53 0.97 -6.75 -22.34
N GLY A 54 0.51 -7.56 -23.28
CA GLY A 54 1.36 -8.21 -24.27
C GLY A 54 0.58 -8.73 -25.47
N GLU A 55 1.29 -9.29 -26.44
CA GLU A 55 0.66 -10.15 -27.47
C GLU A 55 0.48 -11.56 -26.87
N PRO A 56 -0.65 -12.25 -27.13
CA PRO A 56 -0.93 -13.60 -26.64
C PRO A 56 0.11 -14.66 -27.01
#